data_AF-A0A6N9L775-F1
#
_entry.id   AF-A0A6N9L775-F1
#
_cell.length_a   1.000
_cell.length_b   1.000
_cell.length_c   1.000
_cell.angle_alpha   90.00
_cell.angle_beta   90.00
_cell.angle_gamma   90.00
#
_symmetry.space_group_name_H-M   'P 1'
#
loop_
_entity.id
_entity.type
_entity.pdbx_description
1 polymer ?
#
loop_
_entity_poly.entity_id
_entity_poly.type
_entity_poly.pdbx_seq_one_letter_code
_entity_poly.pdbx_strand_id
1 'polypeptide(L)'
;MKKVIKVILGIVLSVVLVLGLLDGLFIYMIKYHVETVAKESYYEYEVVMQSVGAPLFFSSADGRLLLKKNDTIINKMDFTLSDDGGNIREDVWSVSWYKDHVGVVIQGTEQDDTLYNLYYNGKTNSSVVNGQDAITTQGDMANNNANEIRKELKMVADYLHYDDIDYGISAKGWMYATLYNKDGVTRHLNYYETHDHEYVYQETKNGYTTILGFYKIENGQVIDEHTTSWH
;
A
#
# COMPACT_ATOMS: atom_id res chain seq x y z
N MET A 1 -58.17 15.52 30.17
CA MET A 1 -58.01 14.53 29.09
C MET A 1 -57.46 15.12 27.79
N LYS A 2 -58.17 16.01 27.07
CA LYS A 2 -57.69 16.56 25.78
C LYS A 2 -56.31 17.26 25.82
N LYS A 3 -56.01 18.03 26.89
CA LYS A 3 -54.70 18.70 27.06
C LYS A 3 -53.55 17.71 27.29
N VAL A 4 -53.79 16.68 28.11
CA VAL A 4 -52.80 15.64 28.43
C VAL A 4 -52.45 14.82 27.19
N ILE A 5 -53.43 14.45 26.37
CA ILE A 5 -53.22 13.72 25.11
C ILE A 5 -52.34 14.53 24.14
N LYS A 6 -52.56 15.85 24.02
CA LYS A 6 -51.73 16.72 23.17
C LYS A 6 -50.27 16.77 23.65
N VAL A 7 -50.04 16.80 24.96
CA VAL A 7 -48.69 16.78 25.53
C VAL A 7 -48.00 15.46 25.26
N ILE A 8 -48.67 14.33 25.48
CA ILE A 8 -48.12 12.99 25.20
C ILE A 8 -47.79 12.85 23.71
N LEU A 9 -48.70 13.26 22.82
CA LEU A 9 -48.47 13.20 21.38
C LEU A 9 -47.27 14.07 20.95
N GLY A 10 -47.12 15.26 21.55
CA GLY A 10 -45.97 16.12 21.32
C GLY A 10 -44.66 15.45 21.72
N ILE A 11 -44.61 14.81 22.90
CA ILE A 11 -43.43 14.07 23.37
C ILE A 11 -43.10 12.90 22.43
N VAL A 12 -44.10 12.10 22.05
CA VAL A 12 -43.90 10.97 21.12
C VAL A 12 -43.36 11.45 19.78
N LEU A 13 -43.94 12.52 19.23
CA LEU A 13 -43.47 13.11 17.98
C LEU A 13 -42.02 13.61 18.09
N SER A 14 -41.67 14.26 19.20
CA SER A 14 -40.30 14.71 19.46
C SER A 14 -39.32 13.54 19.56
N VAL A 15 -39.69 12.46 20.25
CA VAL A 15 -38.84 11.26 20.36
C VAL A 15 -38.62 10.61 19.00
N VAL A 16 -39.68 10.44 18.19
CA VAL A 16 -39.57 9.87 16.84
C VAL A 16 -38.66 10.72 15.95
N LEU A 17 -38.78 12.05 16.04
CA LEU A 17 -37.94 12.97 15.28
C LEU A 17 -36.47 12.85 15.69
N VAL A 18 -36.17 12.79 16.99
CA VAL A 18 -34.80 12.61 17.48
C VAL A 18 -34.23 11.26 17.04
N LEU A 19 -34.98 10.17 17.15
CA LEU A 19 -34.54 8.85 16.71
C LEU A 19 -34.26 8.82 15.20
N GLY A 20 -35.11 9.44 14.39
CA GLY A 20 -34.87 9.55 12.95
C GLY A 20 -33.61 10.34 12.59
N LEU A 21 -33.31 11.42 13.34
CA LEU A 21 -32.07 12.17 13.17
C LEU A 21 -30.84 11.35 13.57
N LEU A 22 -30.92 10.62 14.69
CA LEU A 22 -29.83 9.76 15.15
C LEU A 22 -29.57 8.60 14.17
N ASP A 23 -30.62 7.97 13.66
CA ASP A 23 -30.51 6.91 12.65
C ASP A 23 -29.90 7.44 11.34
N GLY A 24 -30.34 8.62 10.89
CA GLY A 24 -29.75 9.28 9.72
C GLY A 24 -28.27 9.61 9.90
N LEU A 25 -27.87 10.10 11.07
CA LEU A 25 -26.47 10.35 11.41
C LEU A 25 -25.67 9.04 11.46
N PHE A 26 -26.24 7.99 12.04
CA PHE A 26 -25.61 6.68 12.11
C PHE A 26 -25.36 6.12 10.70
N ILE A 27 -26.38 6.11 9.83
CA ILE A 27 -26.27 5.70 8.42
C ILE A 27 -25.22 6.52 7.68
N TYR A 28 -25.17 7.84 7.93
CA TYR A 28 -24.16 8.71 7.35
C TYR A 28 -22.74 8.28 7.74
N MET A 29 -22.50 8.05 9.02
CA MET A 29 -21.20 7.63 9.53
C MET A 29 -20.74 6.31 8.92
N ILE A 30 -21.63 5.31 8.82
CA ILE A 30 -21.25 3.97 8.35
C ILE A 30 -21.09 3.86 6.83
N LYS A 31 -21.72 4.75 6.03
CA LYS A 31 -21.75 4.60 4.56
C LYS A 31 -21.12 5.74 3.76
N TYR A 32 -21.12 6.95 4.29
CA TYR A 32 -20.88 8.16 3.48
C TYR A 32 -19.82 9.09 4.04
N HIS A 33 -19.47 8.96 5.32
CA HIS A 33 -18.42 9.77 5.92
C HIS A 33 -17.08 9.51 5.20
N VAL A 34 -16.43 10.55 4.71
CA VAL A 34 -15.13 10.42 4.03
C VAL A 34 -14.10 11.16 4.85
N GLU A 35 -13.02 10.46 5.20
CA GLU A 35 -11.89 11.02 5.93
C GLU A 35 -10.60 10.73 5.18
N THR A 36 -9.71 11.71 5.09
CA THR A 36 -8.37 11.51 4.52
C THR A 36 -7.51 10.82 5.55
N VAL A 37 -7.03 9.62 5.22
CA VAL A 37 -6.22 8.79 6.11
C VAL A 37 -4.74 9.05 5.88
N ALA A 38 -4.30 9.03 4.62
CA ALA A 38 -2.89 9.18 4.28
C ALA A 38 -2.73 9.91 2.94
N LYS A 39 -1.55 10.51 2.74
CA LYS A 39 -1.21 11.19 1.50
C LYS A 39 0.29 11.13 1.22
N GLU A 40 0.63 11.01 -0.05
CA GLU A 40 1.99 11.17 -0.53
C GLU A 40 2.03 12.12 -1.72
N SER A 41 3.15 12.83 -1.89
CA SER A 41 3.30 13.81 -2.96
C SER A 41 4.59 13.58 -3.75
N TYR A 42 4.50 13.79 -5.06
CA TYR A 42 5.63 13.73 -5.98
C TYR A 42 5.50 14.82 -7.04
N TYR A 43 6.38 15.83 -6.95
CA TYR A 43 6.32 17.06 -7.75
C TYR A 43 4.94 17.73 -7.69
N GLU A 44 4.24 17.78 -8.82
CA GLU A 44 2.92 18.40 -8.97
C GLU A 44 1.77 17.42 -8.68
N TYR A 45 2.09 16.15 -8.37
CA TYR A 45 1.12 15.10 -8.11
C TYR A 45 1.00 14.79 -6.61
N GLU A 46 -0.20 14.45 -6.18
CA GLU A 46 -0.51 13.97 -4.83
C GLU A 46 -1.42 12.75 -4.93
N VAL A 47 -1.08 11.65 -4.26
CA VAL A 47 -1.98 10.53 -4.05
C VAL A 47 -2.53 10.56 -2.63
N VAL A 48 -3.83 10.40 -2.49
CA VAL A 48 -4.53 10.47 -1.21
C VAL A 48 -5.35 9.21 -1.01
N MET A 49 -5.15 8.55 0.12
CA MET A 49 -6.02 7.48 0.59
C MET A 49 -7.04 8.02 1.58
N GLN A 50 -8.30 7.67 1.36
CA GLN A 50 -9.43 8.06 2.19
C GLN A 50 -10.17 6.82 2.68
N SER A 51 -10.70 6.89 3.90
CA SER A 51 -11.74 5.97 4.36
C SER A 51 -13.09 6.44 3.84
N VAL A 52 -13.98 5.49 3.56
CA VAL A 52 -15.37 5.76 3.16
C VAL A 52 -16.30 4.96 4.07
N GLY A 53 -17.07 5.67 4.88
CA GLY A 53 -17.87 5.08 5.93
C GLY A 53 -17.01 4.56 7.08
N ALA A 54 -17.59 3.64 7.85
CA ALA A 54 -16.90 2.93 8.92
C ALA A 54 -17.32 1.46 8.86
N PRO A 55 -16.36 0.51 8.93
CA PRO A 55 -16.68 -0.90 9.02
C PRO A 55 -17.50 -1.20 10.28
N LEU A 56 -18.40 -2.18 10.17
CA LEU A 56 -19.21 -2.66 11.29
C LEU A 56 -18.77 -4.07 11.66
N PHE A 57 -18.33 -4.25 12.90
CA PHE A 57 -17.83 -5.53 13.40
C PHE A 57 -16.67 -6.04 12.51
N PHE A 58 -16.68 -7.32 12.14
CA PHE A 58 -15.69 -7.97 11.28
C PHE A 58 -16.01 -7.79 9.79
N SER A 59 -16.57 -6.63 9.39
CA SER A 59 -16.83 -6.35 7.98
C SER A 59 -15.62 -5.73 7.30
N SER A 60 -15.58 -5.80 5.98
CA SER A 60 -14.62 -5.03 5.19
C SER A 60 -14.80 -3.52 5.39
N ALA A 61 -13.71 -2.77 5.17
CA ALA A 61 -13.71 -1.32 5.16
C ALA A 61 -13.64 -0.79 3.72
N ASP A 62 -14.45 0.22 3.39
CA ASP A 62 -14.39 0.85 2.08
C ASP A 62 -13.38 2.02 2.10
N GLY A 63 -12.61 2.12 1.03
CA GLY A 63 -11.58 3.11 0.85
C GLY A 63 -11.64 3.77 -0.52
N ARG A 64 -10.92 4.88 -0.66
CA ARG A 64 -10.82 5.63 -1.90
C ARG A 64 -9.41 6.17 -2.10
N LEU A 65 -8.88 5.94 -3.30
CA LEU A 65 -7.65 6.54 -3.79
C LEU A 65 -8.00 7.72 -4.71
N LEU A 66 -7.39 8.87 -4.44
CA LEU A 66 -7.44 10.05 -5.30
C LEU A 66 -6.04 10.35 -5.79
N LEU A 67 -5.87 10.50 -7.11
CA LEU A 67 -4.67 11.13 -7.67
C LEU A 67 -5.03 12.55 -8.08
N LYS A 68 -4.28 13.50 -7.56
CA LYS A 68 -4.41 14.92 -7.86
C LYS A 68 -3.18 15.42 -8.61
N LYS A 69 -3.40 16.45 -9.43
CA LYS A 69 -2.37 17.28 -10.02
C LYS A 69 -2.68 18.74 -9.70
N ASN A 70 -1.80 19.43 -8.96
CA ASN A 70 -2.02 20.82 -8.51
C ASN A 70 -3.44 21.02 -7.92
N ASP A 71 -3.79 20.21 -6.92
CA ASP A 71 -5.12 20.15 -6.25
C ASP A 71 -6.32 19.72 -7.10
N THR A 72 -6.14 19.49 -8.40
CA THR A 72 -7.20 18.97 -9.28
C THR A 72 -7.20 17.45 -9.26
N ILE A 73 -8.32 16.83 -8.88
CA ILE A 73 -8.48 15.38 -8.96
C ILE A 73 -8.46 14.96 -10.44
N ILE A 74 -7.45 14.19 -10.83
CA ILE A 74 -7.31 13.63 -12.18
C ILE A 74 -7.70 12.15 -12.22
N ASN A 75 -7.71 11.49 -11.06
CA ASN A 75 -8.15 10.11 -10.93
C ASN A 75 -8.83 9.85 -9.58
N LYS A 76 -9.82 8.97 -9.60
CA LYS A 76 -10.52 8.47 -8.42
C LYS A 76 -10.77 6.98 -8.60
N MET A 77 -10.36 6.19 -7.62
CA MET A 77 -10.57 4.74 -7.57
C MET A 77 -11.10 4.37 -6.17
N ASP A 78 -12.24 3.70 -6.12
CA ASP A 78 -12.78 3.14 -4.87
C ASP A 78 -12.24 1.71 -4.68
N PHE A 79 -11.99 1.29 -3.44
CA PHE A 79 -11.53 -0.06 -3.10
C PHE A 79 -12.20 -0.56 -1.82
N THR A 80 -12.09 -1.86 -1.57
CA THR A 80 -12.54 -2.51 -0.34
C THR A 80 -11.36 -3.24 0.29
N LEU A 81 -11.20 -3.11 1.61
CA LEU A 81 -10.18 -3.75 2.43
C LEU A 81 -10.82 -4.83 3.30
N SER A 82 -10.38 -6.08 3.16
CA SER A 82 -10.69 -7.17 4.08
C SER A 82 -9.53 -7.37 5.06
N ASP A 83 -9.76 -6.98 6.30
CA ASP A 83 -8.75 -6.95 7.35
C ASP A 83 -9.34 -7.16 8.76
N ASP A 84 -10.18 -8.20 8.93
CA ASP A 84 -10.77 -8.60 10.22
C ASP A 84 -11.51 -7.46 10.96
N GLY A 85 -12.26 -6.65 10.21
CA GLY A 85 -12.95 -5.47 10.77
C GLY A 85 -12.07 -4.24 10.97
N GLY A 86 -10.81 -4.29 10.55
CA GLY A 86 -9.87 -3.19 10.60
C GLY A 86 -10.34 -1.98 9.78
N ASN A 87 -10.09 -0.78 10.32
CA ASN A 87 -10.29 0.47 9.57
C ASN A 87 -9.21 0.65 8.51
N ILE A 88 -9.52 1.46 7.49
CA ILE A 88 -8.49 2.03 6.61
C ILE A 88 -7.54 2.87 7.47
N ARG A 89 -6.25 2.55 7.40
CA ARG A 89 -5.17 3.18 8.17
C ARG A 89 -3.91 3.26 7.31
N GLU A 90 -2.93 4.06 7.71
CA GLU A 90 -1.75 4.33 6.88
C GLU A 90 -0.86 3.11 6.64
N ASP A 91 -0.87 2.08 7.47
CA ASP A 91 -0.04 0.89 7.26
C ASP A 91 -0.60 -0.10 6.20
N VAL A 92 -1.85 0.09 5.75
CA VAL A 92 -2.50 -0.82 4.79
C VAL A 92 -2.16 -0.46 3.35
N TRP A 93 -1.36 0.57 3.12
CA TRP A 93 -0.96 0.98 1.78
C TRP A 93 0.56 1.15 1.62
N SER A 94 1.02 0.98 0.39
CA SER A 94 2.37 1.36 -0.04
C SER A 94 2.28 2.07 -1.37
N VAL A 95 3.05 3.15 -1.53
CA VAL A 95 2.99 4.04 -2.70
C VAL A 95 4.31 4.01 -3.47
N SER A 96 4.20 3.85 -4.78
CA SER A 96 5.33 3.87 -5.70
C SER A 96 5.05 4.78 -6.89
N TRP A 97 5.94 5.73 -7.12
CA TRP A 97 5.79 6.71 -8.19
C TRP A 97 6.56 6.30 -9.42
N TYR A 98 5.88 6.27 -10.56
CA TYR A 98 6.44 5.95 -11.87
C TYR A 98 6.36 7.16 -12.79
N LYS A 99 7.02 7.05 -13.95
CA LYS A 99 7.07 8.12 -14.95
C LYS A 99 5.69 8.50 -15.52
N ASP A 100 4.76 7.57 -15.61
CA ASP A 100 3.45 7.75 -16.24
C ASP A 100 2.25 7.46 -15.32
N HIS A 101 2.49 6.93 -14.11
CA HIS A 101 1.47 6.60 -13.13
C HIS A 101 2.01 6.59 -11.70
N VAL A 102 1.10 6.49 -10.73
CA VAL A 102 1.41 6.05 -9.37
C VAL A 102 0.80 4.66 -9.16
N GLY A 103 1.58 3.76 -8.58
CA GLY A 103 1.12 2.45 -8.11
C GLY A 103 0.87 2.52 -6.61
N VAL A 104 -0.30 2.07 -6.17
CA VAL A 104 -0.67 1.97 -4.77
C VAL A 104 -1.03 0.53 -4.47
N VAL A 105 -0.29 -0.13 -3.58
CA VAL A 105 -0.66 -1.46 -3.09
C VAL A 105 -1.51 -1.32 -1.85
N ILE A 106 -2.62 -2.05 -1.78
CA ILE A 106 -3.46 -2.16 -0.60
C ILE A 106 -3.34 -3.58 -0.03
N GLN A 107 -3.06 -3.67 1.26
CA GLN A 107 -2.74 -4.90 1.98
C GLN A 107 -3.72 -5.08 3.16
N GLY A 108 -4.29 -6.27 3.28
CA GLY A 108 -5.16 -6.63 4.40
C GLY A 108 -4.91 -8.07 4.81
N THR A 109 -5.13 -8.39 6.08
CA THR A 109 -4.84 -9.73 6.61
C THR A 109 -5.71 -10.85 6.03
N GLU A 110 -6.85 -10.51 5.41
CA GLU A 110 -7.82 -11.45 4.87
C GLU A 110 -7.97 -11.38 3.33
N GLN A 111 -7.07 -10.68 2.64
CA GLN A 111 -7.07 -10.57 1.18
C GLN A 111 -5.66 -10.69 0.60
N ASP A 112 -5.59 -11.08 -0.66
CA ASP A 112 -4.36 -10.90 -1.43
C ASP A 112 -4.10 -9.40 -1.64
N ASP A 113 -2.82 -9.02 -1.65
CA ASP A 113 -2.38 -7.66 -1.95
C ASP A 113 -2.94 -7.22 -3.30
N THR A 114 -3.47 -6.00 -3.38
CA THR A 114 -4.01 -5.47 -4.65
C THR A 114 -3.26 -4.22 -5.05
N LEU A 115 -2.66 -4.24 -6.25
CA LEU A 115 -2.03 -3.07 -6.86
C LEU A 115 -3.08 -2.27 -7.64
N TYR A 116 -3.16 -0.98 -7.35
CA TYR A 116 -3.92 0.02 -8.07
C TYR A 116 -2.99 0.97 -8.80
N ASN A 117 -3.06 0.99 -10.13
CA ASN A 117 -2.31 1.91 -10.97
C ASN A 117 -3.19 3.09 -11.36
N LEU A 118 -2.84 4.29 -10.90
CA LEU A 118 -3.51 5.55 -11.22
C LEU A 118 -2.62 6.32 -12.19
N TYR A 119 -2.97 6.32 -13.47
CA TYR A 119 -2.19 6.97 -14.52
C TYR A 119 -2.41 8.49 -14.51
N TYR A 120 -1.35 9.26 -14.83
CA TYR A 120 -1.43 10.72 -14.93
C TYR A 120 -2.37 11.21 -16.06
N ASN A 121 -2.72 10.31 -16.98
CA ASN A 121 -3.69 10.56 -18.05
C ASN A 121 -5.16 10.28 -17.65
N GLY A 122 -5.41 9.92 -16.38
CA GLY A 122 -6.75 9.65 -15.84
C GLY A 122 -7.26 8.22 -16.00
N LYS A 123 -6.49 7.31 -16.60
CA LYS A 123 -6.84 5.87 -16.64
C LYS A 123 -6.52 5.18 -15.32
N THR A 124 -7.21 4.09 -15.03
CA THR A 124 -6.91 3.20 -13.90
C THR A 124 -6.79 1.76 -14.34
N ASN A 125 -6.03 0.98 -13.58
CA ASN A 125 -6.06 -0.47 -13.61
C ASN A 125 -5.86 -1.01 -12.19
N SER A 126 -6.42 -2.18 -11.89
CA SER A 126 -6.12 -2.91 -10.67
C SER A 126 -5.82 -4.38 -10.98
N SER A 127 -4.92 -4.95 -10.19
CA SER A 127 -4.56 -6.36 -10.29
C SER A 127 -4.25 -6.92 -8.92
N VAL A 128 -4.72 -8.14 -8.68
CA VAL A 128 -4.30 -8.95 -7.52
C VAL A 128 -2.83 -9.31 -7.70
N VAL A 129 -2.06 -9.18 -6.62
CA VAL A 129 -0.64 -9.48 -6.58
C VAL A 129 -0.43 -10.77 -5.79
N ASN A 130 -0.26 -11.87 -6.51
CA ASN A 130 -0.02 -13.18 -5.92
C ASN A 130 1.46 -13.31 -5.50
N GLY A 131 1.74 -13.10 -4.21
CA GLY A 131 3.05 -13.33 -3.61
C GLY A 131 4.18 -12.42 -4.13
N GLN A 132 5.35 -12.55 -3.51
CA GLN A 132 6.57 -11.81 -3.82
C GLN A 132 7.11 -12.06 -5.24
N ASP A 133 6.62 -13.10 -5.91
CA ASP A 133 7.33 -13.77 -7.01
C ASP A 133 6.94 -13.33 -8.43
N ALA A 134 5.94 -12.45 -8.57
CA ALA A 134 5.67 -11.82 -9.86
C ALA A 134 6.60 -10.62 -10.06
N ILE A 135 7.84 -10.91 -10.45
CA ILE A 135 8.81 -9.89 -10.87
C ILE A 135 8.38 -9.34 -12.23
N THR A 136 7.72 -8.18 -12.25
CA THR A 136 7.37 -7.48 -13.49
C THR A 136 8.52 -6.56 -13.90
N THR A 137 9.35 -7.01 -14.83
CA THR A 137 10.37 -6.15 -15.45
C THR A 137 9.68 -5.10 -16.32
N GLN A 138 9.55 -3.88 -15.82
CA GLN A 138 9.70 -2.61 -16.55
C GLN A 138 9.02 -1.45 -15.82
N GLY A 139 9.82 -0.59 -15.23
CA GLY A 139 9.42 0.73 -14.77
C GLY A 139 10.54 1.38 -13.97
N ASP A 140 10.96 2.58 -14.33
CA ASP A 140 11.82 3.38 -13.47
C ASP A 140 10.93 4.11 -12.45
N MET A 141 11.10 3.80 -11.16
CA MET A 141 10.54 4.65 -10.11
C MET A 141 11.18 6.03 -10.21
N ALA A 142 10.34 7.05 -10.05
CA ALA A 142 10.71 8.44 -10.29
C ALA A 142 11.05 9.22 -8.98
N ASN A 143 10.74 8.69 -7.79
CA ASN A 143 10.87 9.41 -6.50
C ASN A 143 12.27 9.36 -5.85
N ASN A 144 12.56 10.30 -4.95
CA ASN A 144 13.78 10.37 -4.13
C ASN A 144 14.03 9.10 -3.31
N ASN A 145 12.97 8.47 -2.76
CA ASN A 145 13.09 7.19 -2.06
C ASN A 145 13.67 6.10 -2.97
N ALA A 146 13.37 6.14 -4.27
CA ALA A 146 13.95 5.21 -5.23
C ALA A 146 15.46 5.38 -5.36
N ASN A 147 15.99 6.60 -5.25
CA ASN A 147 17.43 6.82 -5.32
C ASN A 147 18.15 6.31 -4.06
N GLU A 148 17.56 6.49 -2.88
CA GLU A 148 18.10 5.93 -1.64
C GLU A 148 18.03 4.40 -1.64
N ILE A 149 16.90 3.80 -2.05
CA ILE A 149 16.78 2.33 -2.15
C ILE A 149 17.75 1.77 -3.21
N ARG A 150 17.91 2.42 -4.38
CA ARG A 150 18.94 2.01 -5.38
C ARG A 150 20.34 2.05 -4.78
N LYS A 151 20.66 3.08 -4.00
CA LYS A 151 21.95 3.23 -3.35
C LYS A 151 22.18 2.14 -2.31
N GLU A 152 21.17 1.81 -1.51
CA GLU A 152 21.24 0.73 -0.53
C GLU A 152 21.34 -0.66 -1.21
N LEU A 153 20.54 -0.94 -2.23
CA LEU A 153 20.65 -2.13 -3.07
C LEU A 153 22.06 -2.25 -3.67
N LYS A 154 22.63 -1.15 -4.15
CA LYS A 154 24.02 -1.10 -4.65
C LYS A 154 25.03 -1.38 -3.55
N MET A 155 24.84 -0.86 -2.34
CA MET A 155 25.72 -1.14 -1.20
C MET A 155 25.74 -2.63 -0.85
N VAL A 156 24.58 -3.28 -0.80
CA VAL A 156 24.51 -4.73 -0.56
C VAL A 156 25.11 -5.52 -1.73
N ALA A 157 24.84 -5.13 -2.97
CA ALA A 157 25.46 -5.75 -4.14
C ALA A 157 26.99 -5.66 -4.12
N ASP A 158 27.55 -4.50 -3.73
CA ASP A 158 28.99 -4.28 -3.58
C ASP A 158 29.58 -5.13 -2.46
N TYR A 159 28.87 -5.25 -1.33
CA TYR A 159 29.23 -6.15 -0.24
C TYR A 159 29.29 -7.62 -0.70
N LEU A 160 28.37 -8.01 -1.59
CA LEU A 160 28.30 -9.34 -2.20
C LEU A 160 29.21 -9.51 -3.43
N HIS A 161 30.01 -8.49 -3.77
CA HIS A 161 30.96 -8.49 -4.89
C HIS A 161 30.32 -8.64 -6.28
N TYR A 162 29.19 -7.97 -6.50
CA TYR A 162 28.55 -7.84 -7.80
C TYR A 162 28.89 -6.51 -8.48
N ASP A 163 29.49 -6.58 -9.67
CA ASP A 163 29.88 -5.39 -10.44
C ASP A 163 28.72 -4.84 -11.29
N ASP A 164 27.91 -5.74 -11.87
CA ASP A 164 26.82 -5.41 -12.78
C ASP A 164 25.47 -5.69 -12.13
N ILE A 165 24.66 -4.65 -11.98
CA ILE A 165 23.30 -4.73 -11.43
C ILE A 165 22.31 -3.97 -12.30
N ASP A 166 21.10 -4.51 -12.41
CA ASP A 166 19.96 -3.84 -13.03
C ASP A 166 18.83 -3.71 -12.02
N TYR A 167 18.09 -2.61 -12.05
CA TYR A 167 17.03 -2.36 -11.08
C TYR A 167 15.67 -2.63 -11.71
N GLY A 168 14.75 -3.17 -10.92
CA GLY A 168 13.37 -3.34 -11.33
C GLY A 168 12.41 -3.10 -10.18
N ILE A 169 11.14 -3.29 -10.49
CA ILE A 169 10.05 -3.13 -9.53
C ILE A 169 9.17 -4.38 -9.56
N SER A 170 8.91 -4.96 -8.39
CA SER A 170 8.05 -6.13 -8.26
C SER A 170 6.60 -5.77 -8.60
N ALA A 171 5.75 -6.77 -8.81
CA ALA A 171 4.30 -6.52 -8.97
C ALA A 171 3.67 -5.82 -7.76
N LYS A 172 4.31 -5.86 -6.59
CA LYS A 172 3.89 -5.15 -5.38
C LYS A 172 4.45 -3.72 -5.31
N GLY A 173 5.08 -3.23 -6.37
CA GLY A 173 5.68 -1.91 -6.37
C GLY A 173 6.99 -1.81 -5.58
N TRP A 174 7.59 -2.92 -5.14
CA TRP A 174 8.85 -2.84 -4.39
C TRP A 174 10.06 -2.86 -5.31
N MET A 175 11.06 -2.03 -5.02
CA MET A 175 12.29 -2.04 -5.79
C MET A 175 13.11 -3.30 -5.50
N TYR A 176 13.70 -3.87 -6.54
CA TYR A 176 14.66 -4.95 -6.45
C TYR A 176 15.84 -4.69 -7.37
N ALA A 177 16.95 -5.38 -7.13
CA ALA A 177 18.09 -5.43 -8.03
C ALA A 177 18.28 -6.85 -8.58
N THR A 178 18.49 -6.96 -9.88
CA THR A 178 18.99 -8.16 -10.55
C THR A 178 20.50 -8.10 -10.54
N LEU A 179 21.12 -9.11 -9.95
CA LEU A 179 22.56 -9.24 -9.78
C LEU A 179 23.11 -10.21 -10.82
N TYR A 180 24.06 -9.75 -11.64
CA TYR A 180 24.68 -10.55 -12.70
C TYR A 180 26.07 -11.02 -12.28
N ASN A 181 26.30 -12.34 -12.34
CA ASN A 181 27.61 -12.93 -12.08
C ASN A 181 28.16 -13.63 -13.34
N LYS A 182 29.49 -13.76 -13.38
CA LYS A 182 30.26 -14.43 -14.43
C LYS A 182 29.98 -15.92 -14.52
N ASP A 183 29.35 -16.51 -13.51
CA ASP A 183 28.87 -17.89 -13.49
C ASP A 183 27.61 -18.13 -14.36
N GLY A 184 27.02 -17.05 -14.89
CA GLY A 184 25.82 -17.11 -15.72
C GLY A 184 24.53 -17.32 -14.93
N VAL A 185 24.58 -17.18 -13.60
CA VAL A 185 23.40 -17.30 -12.73
C VAL A 185 22.85 -15.91 -12.42
N THR A 186 21.56 -15.72 -12.67
CA THR A 186 20.83 -14.51 -12.30
C THR A 186 20.31 -14.65 -10.88
N ARG A 187 20.58 -13.64 -10.07
CA ARG A 187 20.11 -13.57 -8.68
C ARG A 187 19.39 -12.26 -8.44
N HIS A 188 18.57 -12.22 -7.40
CA HIS A 188 17.75 -11.07 -7.07
C HIS A 188 18.02 -10.62 -5.65
N LEU A 189 18.07 -9.30 -5.45
CA LEU A 189 18.09 -8.65 -4.16
C LEU A 189 16.80 -7.84 -4.03
N ASN A 190 15.91 -8.24 -3.12
CA ASN A 190 14.61 -7.62 -2.93
C ASN A 190 14.60 -6.79 -1.64
N TYR A 191 14.03 -5.58 -1.71
CA TYR A 191 13.68 -4.83 -0.50
C TYR A 191 12.54 -5.55 0.24
N TYR A 192 12.71 -5.82 1.55
CA TYR A 192 11.79 -6.62 2.34
C TYR A 192 10.62 -5.78 2.88
N GLU A 193 9.40 -6.33 2.79
CA GLU A 193 8.13 -5.58 2.87
C GLU A 193 7.76 -5.07 4.27
N THR A 194 8.36 -5.63 5.31
CA THR A 194 7.88 -5.47 6.69
C THR A 194 8.89 -4.80 7.62
N HIS A 195 10.11 -4.56 7.15
CA HIS A 195 11.20 -4.08 8.00
C HIS A 195 12.06 -3.04 7.26
N ASP A 196 12.20 -1.87 7.87
CA ASP A 196 12.98 -0.75 7.35
C ASP A 196 14.42 -1.17 7.04
N HIS A 197 14.82 -1.01 5.78
CA HIS A 197 16.19 -1.23 5.28
C HIS A 197 16.70 -2.68 5.32
N GLU A 198 15.79 -3.67 5.23
CA GLU A 198 16.14 -5.09 5.09
C GLU A 198 16.02 -5.59 3.65
N TYR A 199 16.91 -6.51 3.27
CA TYR A 199 17.13 -6.96 1.91
C TYR A 199 17.30 -8.47 1.85
N VAL A 200 16.52 -9.14 1.00
CA VAL A 200 16.59 -10.59 0.79
C VAL A 200 17.35 -10.89 -0.48
N TYR A 201 18.44 -11.64 -0.36
CA TYR A 201 19.21 -12.16 -1.49
C TYR A 201 18.74 -13.56 -1.83
N GLN A 202 18.33 -13.77 -3.08
CA GLN A 202 17.76 -15.03 -3.54
C GLN A 202 18.23 -15.42 -4.95
N GLU A 203 18.26 -16.71 -5.21
CA GLU A 203 18.52 -17.30 -6.52
C GLU A 203 17.28 -18.03 -7.01
N THR A 204 16.89 -17.79 -8.26
CA THR A 204 15.76 -18.50 -8.89
C THR A 204 16.29 -19.41 -10.00
N LYS A 205 16.07 -20.72 -9.85
CA LYS A 205 16.53 -21.73 -10.80
C LYS A 205 15.45 -22.76 -11.05
N ASN A 206 15.11 -22.99 -12.32
CA ASN A 206 14.07 -23.94 -12.74
C ASN A 206 12.70 -23.73 -12.05
N GLY A 207 12.35 -22.47 -11.77
CA GLY A 207 11.10 -22.13 -11.07
C GLY A 207 11.13 -22.28 -9.55
N TYR A 208 12.28 -22.62 -8.96
CA TYR A 208 12.48 -22.66 -7.51
C TYR A 208 13.31 -21.47 -7.05
N THR A 209 12.80 -20.73 -6.07
CA THR A 209 13.51 -19.63 -5.41
C THR A 209 14.17 -20.13 -4.13
N THR A 210 15.47 -19.94 -4.01
CA THR A 210 16.26 -20.25 -2.80
C THR A 210 16.74 -18.95 -2.19
N ILE A 211 16.40 -18.73 -0.91
CA ILE A 211 16.96 -17.61 -0.15
C ILE A 211 18.41 -17.94 0.17
N LEU A 212 19.30 -17.07 -0.28
CA LEU A 212 20.73 -17.18 -0.08
C LEU A 212 21.22 -16.38 1.11
N GLY A 213 20.52 -15.29 1.50
CA GLY A 213 20.88 -14.47 2.65
C GLY A 213 19.93 -13.31 2.94
N PHE A 214 20.10 -12.71 4.12
CA PHE A 214 19.38 -11.52 4.58
C PHE A 214 20.40 -10.45 4.96
N TYR A 215 20.15 -9.22 4.53
CA TYR A 215 21.05 -8.09 4.73
C TYR A 215 20.28 -6.90 5.24
N LYS A 216 20.88 -6.12 6.13
CA LYS A 216 20.28 -4.90 6.67
C LYS A 216 21.21 -3.72 6.51
N ILE A 217 20.67 -2.54 6.25
CA ILE A 217 21.45 -1.29 6.30
C ILE A 217 21.22 -0.61 7.65
N GLU A 218 22.25 -0.57 8.49
CA GLU A 218 22.24 0.22 9.73
C GLU A 218 23.38 1.23 9.72
N ASN A 219 23.07 2.49 10.01
CA ASN A 219 24.04 3.58 10.06
C ASN A 219 24.93 3.69 8.78
N GLY A 220 24.38 3.34 7.62
CA GLY A 220 25.10 3.36 6.34
C GLY A 220 26.09 2.21 6.14
N GLN A 221 25.96 1.12 6.89
CA GLN A 221 26.75 -0.10 6.73
C GLN A 221 25.85 -1.30 6.43
N VAL A 222 26.34 -2.21 5.59
CA VAL A 222 25.68 -3.50 5.32
C VAL A 222 26.00 -4.46 6.46
N ILE A 223 24.96 -4.96 7.10
CA ILE A 223 25.00 -6.02 8.10
C ILE A 223 24.48 -7.31 7.44
N ASP A 224 25.28 -8.37 7.51
CA ASP A 224 24.85 -9.71 7.11
C ASP A 224 24.14 -10.38 8.29
N GLU A 225 22.85 -10.68 8.13
CA GLU A 225 22.02 -11.30 9.16
C GLU A 225 22.11 -12.83 9.16
N HIS A 226 23.04 -13.43 8.42
CA HIS A 226 23.28 -14.89 8.43
C HIS A 226 23.58 -15.52 9.80
N THR A 227 23.68 -14.72 10.86
CA THR A 227 23.95 -15.19 12.21
C THR A 227 23.15 -14.45 13.27
N THR A 228 21.81 -14.49 13.22
CA THR A 228 21.03 -14.50 14.46
C THR A 228 19.74 -15.27 14.25
N SER A 229 19.59 -16.32 15.04
CA SER A 229 18.37 -17.10 15.22
C SER A 229 17.12 -16.23 15.26
N TRP A 230 16.23 -16.42 14.28
CA TRP A 230 14.83 -16.05 14.39
C TRP A 230 14.26 -16.73 15.64
N HIS A 231 13.86 -15.94 16.63
CA HIS A 231 13.06 -16.35 17.79
C HIS A 231 11.66 -15.75 17.65
#